data_AF-A0A5B9E432-F1
#
_entry.id   AF-A0A5B9E432-F1
#
_cell.length_a   1.000
_cell.length_b   1.000
_cell.length_c   1.000
_cell.angle_alpha   90.00
_cell.angle_beta   90.00
_cell.angle_gamma   90.00
#
_symmetry.space_group_name_H-M   'P 1'
#
loop_
_entity.id
_entity.type
_entity.pdbx_description
1 polymer ?
#
loop_
_entity_poly.entity_id
_entity_poly.type
_entity_poly.pdbx_seq_one_letter_code
_entity_poly.pdbx_strand_id
1 'polypeptide(L)' 'MMTGASAPWFAGWGTLALVNAGLAQGKNRSGLLWFLLSLVLGPIATLALVLMPKVRAKLF' A
#
# COMPACT_ATOMS: atom_id res chain seq x y z
N MET A 1 -15.46 -26.34 -20.82
CA MET A 1 -15.54 -24.87 -20.97
C MET A 1 -14.93 -24.23 -19.75
N MET A 2 -13.71 -23.68 -19.84
CA MET A 2 -13.12 -22.90 -18.74
C MET A 2 -13.51 -21.44 -18.96
N THR A 3 -14.41 -20.92 -18.14
CA THR A 3 -14.87 -19.53 -18.16
C THR A 3 -13.77 -18.63 -17.60
N GLY A 4 -13.10 -17.90 -18.49
CA GLY A 4 -12.04 -16.96 -18.12
C GLY A 4 -12.61 -15.77 -17.33
N ALA A 5 -12.58 -15.85 -16.00
CA ALA A 5 -12.72 -14.69 -15.13
C ALA A 5 -11.31 -14.19 -14.75
N SER A 6 -10.57 -13.74 -15.76
CA SER A 6 -9.18 -13.28 -15.63
C SER A 6 -9.10 -11.84 -15.09
N ALA A 7 -9.63 -11.59 -13.88
CA ALA A 7 -9.39 -10.33 -13.17
C ALA A 7 -8.69 -10.45 -11.78
N PRO A 8 -7.90 -11.50 -11.44
CA PRO A 8 -7.28 -11.59 -10.12
C PRO A 8 -6.21 -10.53 -9.86
N TRP A 9 -5.55 -10.04 -10.92
CA TRP A 9 -4.45 -9.06 -10.83
C TRP A 9 -4.93 -7.65 -10.44
N PHE A 10 -6.06 -7.19 -10.98
CA PHE A 10 -6.58 -5.85 -10.71
C PHE A 10 -7.18 -5.75 -9.30
N ALA A 11 -7.94 -6.77 -8.89
CA ALA A 11 -8.44 -6.89 -7.52
C ALA A 11 -7.29 -7.07 -6.50
N GLY A 12 -6.24 -7.81 -6.86
CA GLY A 12 -5.04 -7.98 -6.01
C GLY A 12 -4.25 -6.68 -5.81
N TRP A 13 -4.05 -5.90 -6.87
CA TRP A 13 -3.22 -4.69 -6.82
C TRP A 13 -3.91 -3.52 -6.09
N GLY A 14 -5.20 -3.29 -6.34
CA GLY A 14 -5.96 -2.26 -5.61
C GLY A 14 -6.10 -2.58 -4.12
N THR A 15 -6.31 -3.86 -3.79
CA THR A 15 -6.36 -4.33 -2.40
C THR A 15 -5.01 -4.16 -1.69
N LEU A 16 -3.91 -4.52 -2.36
CA LEU A 16 -2.54 -4.29 -1.84
C LEU A 16 -2.29 -2.80 -1.58
N ALA A 17 -2.71 -1.92 -2.49
CA ALA A 17 -2.58 -0.47 -2.30
C ALA A 17 -3.35 0.05 -1.08
N LEU A 18 -4.57 -0.46 -0.84
CA LEU A 18 -5.35 -0.13 0.36
C LEU A 18 -4.68 -0.63 1.65
N VAL A 19 -4.16 -1.87 1.65
CA VAL A 19 -3.42 -2.41 2.80
C VAL A 19 -2.18 -1.57 3.11
N ASN A 20 -1.44 -1.16 2.09
CA ASN A 20 -0.28 -0.28 2.23
C ASN A 20 -0.64 1.10 2.79
N ALA A 21 -1.80 1.64 2.38
CA ALA A 21 -2.33 2.89 2.92
C ALA A 21 -2.61 2.78 4.43
N GLY A 22 -3.21 1.67 4.87
CA GLY A 22 -3.45 1.38 6.29
C GLY A 22 -2.17 1.20 7.10
N LEU A 23 -1.21 0.45 6.55
CA LEU A 23 0.13 0.28 7.16
C LEU A 23 0.87 1.62 7.31
N ALA A 24 0.71 2.53 6.35
CA ALA A 24 1.33 3.85 6.40
C ALA A 24 0.71 4.73 7.50
N GLN A 25 -0.61 4.72 7.64
CA GLN A 25 -1.31 5.43 8.72
C GLN A 25 -0.86 4.95 10.11
N GLY A 26 -0.71 3.63 10.28
CA GLY A 26 -0.18 3.04 11.52
C GLY A 26 1.27 3.43 11.87
N LYS A 27 1.98 4.06 10.92
CA LYS A 27 3.36 4.58 11.09
C LYS A 27 3.42 6.12 11.15
N ASN A 28 2.30 6.79 11.40
CA ASN A 28 2.17 8.25 11.38
C ASN A 28 2.57 8.87 10.03
N ARG A 29 2.19 8.22 8.93
CA ARG A 29 2.40 8.74 7.57
C ARG A 29 1.07 8.86 6.83
N SER A 30 1.05 9.72 5.81
CA SER A 30 -0.15 9.92 4.98
C SER A 30 -0.53 8.65 4.22
N GLY A 31 -1.60 7.99 4.64
CA GLY A 31 -2.13 6.80 3.97
C GLY A 31 -2.50 7.04 2.52
N LEU A 32 -3.05 8.22 2.19
CA LEU A 32 -3.42 8.57 0.82
C LEU A 32 -2.20 8.70 -0.10
N LEU A 33 -1.11 9.27 0.41
CA LEU A 33 0.14 9.35 -0.35
C LEU A 33 0.69 7.95 -0.66
N TRP A 34 0.64 7.05 0.33
CA TRP A 34 1.12 5.68 0.19
C TRP A 34 0.17 4.77 -0.61
N PHE A 35 -1.13 5.07 -0.62
CA PHE A 35 -2.12 4.46 -1.52
C PHE A 35 -1.77 4.78 -2.98
N LEU A 36 -1.61 6.06 -3.32
CA LEU A 36 -1.28 6.51 -4.68
C LEU A 36 0.10 5.99 -5.12
N LEU A 37 1.09 6.02 -4.23
CA LEU A 37 2.41 5.42 -4.47
C LEU A 37 2.30 3.92 -4.74
N SER A 38 1.45 3.18 -4.01
CA SER A 38 1.27 1.74 -4.22
C SER A 38 0.47 1.43 -5.49
N LEU A 39 -0.42 2.32 -5.92
CA LEU A 39 -1.13 2.18 -7.18
C LEU A 39 -0.16 2.21 -8.38
N VAL A 40 0.88 3.06 -8.30
CA VAL A 40 1.87 3.26 -9.37
C VAL A 40 3.07 2.30 -9.25
N LEU A 41 3.61 2.12 -8.05
CA LEU A 41 4.85 1.35 -7.80
C LEU A 41 4.58 -0.09 -7.34
N GLY A 42 3.34 -0.43 -6.99
CA GLY A 42 2.95 -1.78 -6.59
C GLY A 42 3.65 -2.27 -5.31
N PRO A 43 4.05 -3.55 -5.24
CA PRO A 43 4.68 -4.17 -4.07
C PRO A 43 5.98 -3.49 -3.60
N ILE A 44 6.65 -2.75 -4.50
CA ILE A 44 7.89 -2.04 -4.19
C ILE A 44 7.62 -0.89 -3.22
N ALA A 45 6.46 -0.23 -3.33
CA ALA A 45 6.02 0.74 -2.32
C ALA A 45 5.86 0.08 -0.95
N THR A 46 5.36 -1.16 -0.89
CA THR A 46 5.21 -1.90 0.36
C THR A 46 6.55 -2.15 1.03
N LEU A 47 7.56 -2.59 0.26
CA LEU A 47 8.88 -2.89 0.80
C LEU A 47 9.55 -1.64 1.37
N ALA A 48 9.48 -0.52 0.64
CA ALA A 48 9.95 0.76 1.14
C ALA A 48 9.19 1.19 2.41
N LEU A 49 7.87 1.04 2.43
CA LEU A 49 7.05 1.38 3.59
C LEU A 49 7.42 0.56 4.82
N VAL A 50 7.58 -0.76 4.68
CA VAL A 50 7.86 -1.69 5.78
C VAL A 50 9.24 -1.42 6.38
N LEU A 51 10.26 -1.26 5.53
CA LEU A 51 11.66 -1.06 5.96
C LEU A 51 11.91 0.31 6.61
N MET A 52 11.14 1.33 6.25
CA MET A 52 11.34 2.66 6.82
C MET A 52 10.96 2.68 8.32
N PRO A 53 11.74 3.32 9.21
CA PRO A 53 11.37 3.44 10.63
C PRO A 53 10.09 4.27 10.82
N LYS A 54 9.36 4.02 11.92
CA LYS A 54 8.20 4.83 12.30
C LYS A 54 8.62 6.29 12.43
N VAL A 55 7.84 7.20 11.87
CA VAL A 55 8.09 8.63 12.04
C VAL A 55 7.84 8.94 13.51
N ARG A 56 8.88 9.38 14.22
CA ARG A 56 8.75 9.83 15.60
C ARG A 56 7.87 11.07 15.60
N ALA A 57 6.67 10.96 16.18
CA ALA A 57 5.87 12.14 16.46
C ALA A 57 6.70 13.05 17.37
N LYS A 58 6.94 14.30 16.94
CA LYS A 58 7.51 15.30 17.83
C LYS A 58 6.43 15.60 18.87
N LEU A 59 6.65 15.13 20.10
CA LEU A 59 5.93 15.60 21.26
C LEU A 59 6.44 17.01 21.55
N PHE A 60 5.60 18.00 21.27
CA PHE A 60 5.62 19.33 21.89
C PHE A 60 4.25 19.52 22.52
#